data_AF-A0A8J5VT56-F1
#
_entry.id   AF-A0A8J5VT56-F1
#
_cell.length_a   1.000
_cell.length_b   1.000
_cell.length_c   1.000
_cell.angle_alpha   90.00
_cell.angle_beta   90.00
_cell.angle_gamma   90.00
#
_symmetry.space_group_name_H-M   'P 1'
#
loop_
_entity.id
_entity.type
_entity.pdbx_description
1 polymer ?
#
loop_
_entity_poly.entity_id
_entity_poly.type
_entity_poly.pdbx_seq_one_letter_code
_entity_poly.pdbx_strand_id
1 'polypeptide(L)'
;MEAVYFVVLWVAMAAVLASFDGGAADAAPEAVKELRRGFSAAHDQSYSQFQPVLTDPTGVFALGFLRVNSTMLDLAVLHLPSSFALWRAIPDRPAQWSASASLSFDGNLVLTDLAANKVLWSTAAAGVGDRAVLLNTSNLQIQSGSSSSVAWQSFDYPSETIVQGQNLTSQAALHTFDGRFVMRIGTNYFALYIEPPPPSGGIAVAMYWKHTALEAKAQIVAGGGPTYVRVEPDGYLGMYQKEGPPADVLSFDTFNHGVRAFRRMTLEADGNIRAYYWDVSRWVLDYTAITDPCGLPTTCGAYAVCVQPSGRCACLANATDGSGCAAASVGGGGSLCGSTGGEVGGLYWEVRKQSVEPVNKELMPFEHSPSVEDCEARCARNCSCWGAVYSNGTGYCYLMDYPAQMIVAADARKVGYFKVRSLEAVVRGGGSGRATGVKAALLAVGVAVFVAGAALGAYMVWKRGRAAADTRRQIGADDEGLSPGPYKNLGSFSAVELSSSFRR
;
A
#
# COMPACT_ATOMS: atom_id res chain seq x y z
N MET A 1 -52.94 23.96 -55.55
CA MET A 1 -52.99 23.43 -54.18
C MET A 1 -51.97 22.29 -54.11
N GLU A 2 -50.72 22.58 -54.42
CA GLU A 2 -49.74 23.27 -53.56
C GLU A 2 -49.27 22.32 -52.45
N ALA A 3 -48.06 21.77 -52.51
CA ALA A 3 -46.79 22.49 -52.39
C ALA A 3 -46.71 23.35 -51.12
N VAL A 4 -47.15 22.81 -49.99
CA VAL A 4 -46.84 23.32 -48.64
C VAL A 4 -46.73 22.10 -47.72
N TYR A 5 -45.80 22.14 -46.75
CA TYR A 5 -45.50 21.11 -45.72
C TYR A 5 -44.28 20.20 -45.93
N PHE A 6 -43.33 20.58 -46.79
CA PHE A 6 -41.97 20.02 -46.77
C PHE A 6 -40.88 20.99 -46.25
N VAL A 7 -41.26 22.09 -45.57
CA VAL A 7 -40.30 23.16 -45.18
C VAL A 7 -40.40 23.62 -43.70
N VAL A 8 -41.26 23.03 -42.85
CA VAL A 8 -41.53 23.61 -41.50
C VAL A 8 -40.89 22.85 -40.32
N LEU A 9 -40.08 21.81 -40.54
CA LEU A 9 -39.43 21.07 -39.43
C LEU A 9 -37.90 21.14 -39.39
N TRP A 10 -37.28 21.95 -40.25
CA TRP A 10 -35.82 22.14 -40.29
C TRP A 10 -35.32 23.56 -39.99
N VAL A 11 -36.18 24.42 -39.40
CA VAL A 11 -35.80 25.81 -39.02
C VAL A 11 -36.06 26.11 -37.53
N ALA A 12 -36.58 25.17 -36.74
CA ALA A 12 -36.86 25.38 -35.31
C ALA A 12 -35.84 24.74 -34.34
N MET A 13 -34.61 24.46 -34.78
CA MET A 13 -33.53 24.03 -33.89
C MET A 13 -32.18 24.71 -34.18
N ALA A 14 -32.22 25.90 -34.78
CA ALA A 14 -31.02 26.68 -35.13
C ALA A 14 -31.05 28.16 -34.65
N ALA A 15 -32.04 28.56 -33.85
CA ALA A 15 -32.06 29.89 -33.24
C ALA A 15 -32.74 29.81 -31.87
N VAL A 16 -32.14 30.44 -30.88
CA VAL A 16 -32.49 30.41 -29.44
C VAL A 16 -31.85 29.24 -28.66
N LEU A 17 -30.52 29.25 -28.59
CA LEU A 17 -29.75 29.40 -27.34
C LEU A 17 -28.35 29.92 -27.70
N ALA A 18 -28.32 31.06 -28.42
CA ALA A 18 -27.17 31.94 -28.50
C ALA A 18 -27.40 33.06 -27.49
N SER A 19 -27.13 32.78 -26.21
CA SER A 19 -26.99 33.76 -25.13
C SER A 19 -26.53 33.09 -23.84
N PHE A 20 -25.36 32.45 -23.90
CA PHE A 20 -24.46 32.32 -22.75
C PHE A 20 -23.06 32.68 -23.23
N ASP A 21 -22.78 33.97 -23.12
CA ASP A 21 -21.46 34.54 -23.27
C ASP A 21 -20.61 34.15 -22.04
N GLY A 22 -19.33 33.84 -22.27
CA GLY A 22 -18.32 33.87 -21.21
C GLY A 22 -18.12 32.60 -20.40
N GLY A 23 -17.62 31.55 -21.04
CA GLY A 23 -16.92 30.46 -20.36
C GLY A 23 -15.96 29.83 -21.35
N ALA A 24 -14.70 30.27 -21.33
CA ALA A 24 -13.62 29.55 -21.98
C ALA A 24 -13.64 28.12 -21.42
N ALA A 25 -14.17 27.18 -22.21
CA ALA A 25 -13.80 25.79 -22.05
C ALA A 25 -12.32 25.76 -22.42
N ASP A 26 -11.45 25.82 -21.41
CA ASP A 26 -10.05 25.53 -21.56
C ASP A 26 -9.97 24.15 -22.24
N ALA A 27 -9.60 24.17 -23.52
CA ALA A 27 -9.21 22.96 -24.22
C ALA A 27 -8.08 22.35 -23.40
N ALA A 28 -8.30 21.15 -22.86
CA ALA A 28 -7.24 20.39 -22.21
C ALA A 28 -6.04 20.37 -23.19
N PRO A 29 -4.82 20.73 -22.75
CA PRO A 29 -3.68 20.80 -23.64
C PRO A 29 -3.52 19.46 -24.36
N GLU A 30 -3.55 19.50 -25.69
CA GLU A 30 -3.44 18.32 -26.54
C GLU A 30 -2.08 17.66 -26.26
N ALA A 31 -2.10 16.41 -25.76
CA ALA A 31 -0.89 15.69 -25.41
C ALA A 31 0.02 15.57 -26.64
N VAL A 32 1.32 15.81 -26.44
CA VAL A 32 2.29 15.84 -27.55
C VAL A 32 2.61 14.40 -27.98
N LYS A 33 2.97 14.19 -29.25
CA LYS A 33 3.37 12.85 -29.76
C LYS A 33 4.85 12.52 -29.56
N GLU A 34 5.66 13.53 -29.29
CA GLU A 34 7.09 13.39 -28.96
C GLU A 34 7.53 14.50 -28.02
N LEU A 35 8.47 14.20 -27.12
CA LEU A 35 9.12 15.21 -26.28
C LEU A 35 10.52 15.49 -26.84
N ARG A 36 10.86 16.75 -27.06
CA ARG A 36 12.20 17.19 -27.52
C ARG A 36 12.94 17.91 -26.40
N ARG A 37 14.27 18.00 -26.53
CA ARG A 37 15.12 18.72 -25.57
C ARG A 37 14.56 20.12 -25.27
N GLY A 38 14.54 20.48 -23.99
CA GLY A 38 13.95 21.73 -23.48
C GLY A 38 12.46 21.63 -23.16
N PHE A 39 11.83 20.47 -23.34
CA PHE A 39 10.44 20.25 -22.94
C PHE A 39 10.28 20.33 -21.42
N SER A 40 9.17 20.94 -20.99
CA SER A 40 8.75 20.99 -19.58
C SER A 40 7.23 21.07 -19.50
N ALA A 41 6.63 20.30 -18.59
CA ALA A 41 5.21 20.34 -18.26
C ALA A 41 5.03 20.37 -16.74
N ALA A 42 4.20 21.29 -16.26
CA ALA A 42 3.85 21.37 -14.84
C ALA A 42 2.67 20.44 -14.53
N HIS A 43 2.68 19.87 -13.33
CA HIS A 43 1.58 19.11 -12.78
C HIS A 43 0.40 20.04 -12.48
N ASP A 44 -0.74 19.79 -13.12
CA ASP A 44 -1.99 20.53 -12.94
C ASP A 44 -2.95 19.75 -12.03
N GLN A 45 -3.23 20.33 -10.86
CA GLN A 45 -4.05 19.72 -9.83
C GLN A 45 -5.55 19.71 -10.16
N SER A 46 -5.97 20.38 -11.24
CA SER A 46 -7.35 20.33 -11.75
C SER A 46 -7.76 18.92 -12.22
N TYR A 47 -6.78 18.11 -12.62
CA TYR A 47 -7.00 16.72 -13.03
C TYR A 47 -7.37 15.87 -11.81
N SER A 48 -8.44 15.10 -11.95
CA SER A 48 -8.94 14.24 -10.88
C SER A 48 -8.05 13.02 -10.67
N GLN A 49 -7.60 12.38 -11.74
CA GLN A 49 -6.89 11.10 -11.68
C GLN A 49 -5.60 11.07 -12.52
N PHE A 50 -5.64 11.57 -13.76
CA PHE A 50 -4.52 11.44 -14.68
C PHE A 50 -4.42 12.65 -15.58
N GLN A 51 -3.24 13.26 -15.64
CA GLN A 51 -2.92 14.36 -16.55
C GLN A 51 -2.00 13.82 -17.67
N PRO A 52 -2.50 13.65 -18.90
CA PRO A 52 -1.69 13.17 -20.01
C PRO A 52 -0.65 14.22 -20.44
N VAL A 53 0.54 13.76 -20.84
CA VAL A 53 1.64 14.62 -21.31
C VAL A 53 2.12 14.19 -22.68
N LEU A 54 2.26 12.88 -22.90
CA LEU A 54 2.72 12.28 -24.15
C LEU A 54 1.78 11.13 -24.53
N THR A 55 1.32 11.07 -25.77
CA THR A 55 0.46 9.99 -26.27
C THR A 55 1.16 9.17 -27.34
N ASP A 56 0.78 7.90 -27.44
CA ASP A 56 1.20 7.08 -28.56
C ASP A 56 0.43 7.49 -29.85
N PRO A 57 0.94 7.16 -31.05
CA PRO A 57 0.29 7.54 -32.31
C PRO A 57 -1.14 7.02 -32.50
N THR A 58 -1.53 5.95 -31.78
CA THR A 58 -2.86 5.33 -31.88
C THR A 58 -3.85 5.86 -30.84
N GLY A 59 -3.40 6.62 -29.84
CA GLY A 59 -4.26 7.15 -28.78
C GLY A 59 -4.77 6.10 -27.79
N VAL A 60 -4.08 4.97 -27.66
CA VAL A 60 -4.41 3.88 -26.72
C VAL A 60 -3.63 4.02 -25.42
N PHE A 61 -2.42 4.57 -25.48
CA PHE A 61 -1.52 4.74 -24.35
C PHE A 61 -1.13 6.21 -24.18
N ALA A 62 -0.97 6.61 -22.92
CA ALA A 62 -0.45 7.93 -22.58
C ALA A 62 0.52 7.86 -21.41
N LEU A 63 1.61 8.61 -21.50
CA LEU A 63 2.48 8.94 -20.37
C LEU A 63 1.95 10.22 -19.71
N GLY A 64 1.91 10.24 -18.38
CA GLY A 64 1.46 11.42 -17.65
C GLY A 64 1.54 11.29 -16.14
N PHE A 65 1.12 12.35 -15.45
CA PHE A 65 1.03 12.39 -13.99
C PHE A 65 -0.19 11.57 -13.54
N LEU A 66 0.02 10.66 -12.59
CA LEU A 66 -1.00 9.74 -12.08
C LEU A 66 -1.21 9.90 -10.59
N ARG A 67 -2.49 10.04 -10.18
CA ARG A 67 -2.88 10.05 -8.78
C ARG A 67 -3.00 8.63 -8.26
N VAL A 68 -2.17 8.28 -7.28
CA VAL A 68 -2.13 6.95 -6.65
C VAL A 68 -2.58 7.05 -5.20
N ASN A 69 -3.37 6.08 -4.72
CA ASN A 69 -3.88 6.02 -3.34
C ASN A 69 -4.51 7.35 -2.84
N SER A 70 -5.17 8.09 -3.74
CA SER A 70 -5.80 9.41 -3.54
C SER A 70 -4.87 10.59 -3.22
N THR A 71 -3.69 10.34 -2.65
CA THR A 71 -2.79 11.39 -2.15
C THR A 71 -1.43 11.44 -2.83
N MET A 72 -1.04 10.42 -3.59
CA MET A 72 0.32 10.28 -4.11
C MET A 72 0.39 10.65 -5.59
N LEU A 73 1.54 11.19 -6.01
CA LEU A 73 1.86 11.54 -7.38
C LEU A 73 2.93 10.60 -7.92
N ASP A 74 2.56 9.87 -8.97
CA ASP A 74 3.49 9.07 -9.78
C ASP A 74 3.52 9.60 -11.22
N LEU A 75 4.54 9.17 -11.97
CA LEU A 75 4.56 9.27 -13.43
C LEU A 75 4.29 7.88 -14.01
N ALA A 76 3.36 7.75 -14.94
CA ALA A 76 2.92 6.44 -15.42
C ALA A 76 2.60 6.41 -16.92
N VAL A 77 2.76 5.23 -17.52
CA VAL A 77 2.16 4.91 -18.83
C VAL A 77 0.82 4.22 -18.56
N LEU A 78 -0.26 4.87 -18.96
CA LEU A 78 -1.64 4.45 -18.75
C LEU A 78 -2.20 3.81 -20.03
N HIS A 79 -2.88 2.68 -19.90
CA HIS A 79 -3.80 2.18 -20.91
C HIS A 79 -5.12 2.93 -20.79
N LEU A 80 -5.37 3.86 -21.72
CA LEU A 80 -6.47 4.81 -21.64
C LEU A 80 -7.86 4.14 -21.58
N PRO A 81 -8.17 3.10 -22.37
CA PRO A 81 -9.48 2.44 -22.30
C PRO A 81 -9.81 1.82 -20.94
N SER A 82 -8.81 1.48 -20.14
CA SER A 82 -9.00 0.82 -18.85
C SER A 82 -8.58 1.66 -17.64
N SER A 83 -8.02 2.84 -17.86
CA SER A 83 -7.34 3.66 -16.86
C SER A 83 -6.31 2.90 -16.01
N PHE A 84 -5.67 1.87 -16.56
CA PHE A 84 -4.73 1.01 -15.82
C PHE A 84 -3.29 1.45 -16.08
N ALA A 85 -2.50 1.59 -15.03
CA ALA A 85 -1.08 1.92 -15.13
C ALA A 85 -0.28 0.67 -15.50
N LEU A 86 0.13 0.56 -16.77
CA LEU A 86 0.94 -0.56 -17.25
C LEU A 86 2.40 -0.45 -16.82
N TRP A 87 2.86 0.79 -16.60
CA TRP A 87 4.19 1.09 -16.11
C TRP A 87 4.15 2.33 -15.23
N ARG A 88 4.96 2.35 -14.18
CA ARG A 88 5.14 3.51 -13.30
C ARG A 88 6.62 3.79 -13.06
N ALA A 89 6.98 5.06 -13.09
CA ALA A 89 8.19 5.54 -12.45
C ALA A 89 7.94 5.52 -10.95
N ILE A 90 8.50 4.53 -10.24
CA ILE A 90 8.42 4.46 -8.78
C ILE A 90 9.53 5.38 -8.22
N PRO A 91 9.20 6.56 -7.65
CA PRO A 91 10.21 7.39 -7.00
C PRO A 91 10.63 6.77 -5.66
N ASP A 92 11.89 6.97 -5.25
CA ASP A 92 12.36 6.59 -3.91
C ASP A 92 11.54 7.27 -2.80
N ARG A 93 10.99 8.46 -3.12
CA ARG A 93 10.14 9.24 -2.24
C ARG A 93 8.92 9.71 -3.03
N PRO A 94 7.75 9.15 -2.77
CA PRO A 94 6.54 9.57 -3.44
C PRO A 94 6.17 11.00 -3.04
N ALA A 95 5.87 11.82 -4.04
CA ALA A 95 5.36 13.15 -3.82
C ALA A 95 3.85 13.12 -3.53
N GLN A 96 3.36 14.16 -2.86
CA GLN A 96 1.92 14.34 -2.72
C GLN A 96 1.34 14.83 -4.04
N TRP A 97 0.14 14.38 -4.40
CA TRP A 97 -0.61 14.90 -5.55
C TRP A 97 -0.83 16.40 -5.44
N SER A 98 -1.05 16.93 -4.23
CA SER A 98 -1.19 18.38 -4.02
C SER A 98 0.14 19.15 -4.15
N ALA A 99 1.27 18.49 -4.40
CA ALA A 99 2.54 19.15 -4.58
C ALA A 99 2.65 19.75 -5.99
N SER A 100 3.33 20.89 -6.08
CA SER A 100 3.76 21.43 -7.36
C SER A 100 4.90 20.58 -7.89
N ALA A 101 4.69 19.91 -9.01
CA ALA A 101 5.69 19.07 -9.67
C ALA A 101 5.84 19.46 -11.14
N SER A 102 6.95 19.07 -11.76
CA SER A 102 7.14 19.19 -13.19
C SER A 102 7.82 17.96 -13.78
N LEU A 103 7.47 17.68 -15.04
CA LEU A 103 8.14 16.70 -15.88
C LEU A 103 8.93 17.47 -16.93
N SER A 104 10.24 17.28 -16.97
CA SER A 104 11.11 17.89 -17.97
C SER A 104 11.84 16.84 -18.79
N PHE A 105 12.16 17.20 -20.03
CA PHE A 105 12.98 16.39 -20.90
C PHE A 105 14.11 17.23 -21.53
N ASP A 106 15.35 16.91 -21.14
CA ASP A 106 16.57 17.43 -21.75
C ASP A 106 17.61 16.32 -21.89
N GLY A 107 17.29 15.36 -22.76
CA GLY A 107 18.07 14.13 -22.97
C GLY A 107 17.91 13.07 -21.87
N ASN A 108 17.38 13.46 -20.71
CA ASN A 108 16.79 12.58 -19.70
C ASN A 108 15.36 13.02 -19.43
N LEU A 109 14.49 12.09 -19.05
CA LEU A 109 13.19 12.41 -18.49
C LEU A 109 13.33 12.55 -16.96
N VAL A 110 12.87 13.67 -16.41
CA VAL A 110 13.06 14.02 -14.99
C VAL A 110 11.76 14.51 -14.38
N LEU A 111 11.32 13.86 -13.30
CA LEU A 111 10.20 14.29 -12.47
C LEU A 111 10.77 15.06 -11.26
N THR A 112 10.34 16.30 -11.07
CA THR A 112 10.85 17.22 -10.04
C THR A 112 9.73 17.73 -9.16
N ASP A 113 9.95 17.75 -7.85
CA ASP A 113 9.16 18.52 -6.90
C ASP A 113 9.64 19.99 -6.95
N LEU A 114 8.79 20.87 -7.44
CA LEU A 114 9.10 22.30 -7.59
C LEU A 114 9.13 23.04 -6.25
N ALA A 115 8.34 22.60 -5.26
CA ALA A 115 8.30 23.26 -3.96
C ALA A 115 9.57 22.96 -3.15
N ALA A 116 10.05 21.72 -3.22
CA ALA A 116 11.29 21.31 -2.55
C ALA A 116 12.56 21.50 -3.42
N ASN A 117 12.40 21.79 -4.71
CA ASN A 117 13.45 21.76 -5.73
C ASN A 117 14.27 20.45 -5.69
N LYS A 118 13.56 19.32 -5.68
CA LYS A 118 14.15 17.97 -5.57
C LYS A 118 13.73 17.09 -6.72
N VAL A 119 14.68 16.35 -7.27
CA VAL A 119 14.39 15.28 -8.23
C VAL A 119 13.69 14.15 -7.48
N LEU A 120 12.48 13.82 -7.92
CA LEU A 120 11.70 12.70 -7.41
C LEU A 120 12.08 11.40 -8.13
N TRP A 121 12.31 11.50 -9.44
CA TRP A 121 12.69 10.37 -10.28
C TRP A 121 13.36 10.87 -11.58
N SER A 122 14.27 10.08 -12.15
CA SER A 122 14.85 10.37 -13.47
C SER A 122 15.27 9.09 -14.21
N THR A 123 15.32 9.15 -15.53
CA THR A 123 15.84 8.07 -16.37
C THR A 123 17.36 7.99 -16.34
N ALA A 124 17.90 6.77 -16.42
CA ALA A 124 19.35 6.52 -16.54
C ALA A 124 19.89 6.67 -17.99
N ALA A 125 19.35 7.60 -18.79
CA ALA A 125 19.76 7.80 -20.19
C ALA A 125 21.03 8.66 -20.37
N ALA A 126 21.68 9.05 -19.26
CA ALA A 126 22.92 9.83 -19.20
C ALA A 126 22.91 11.15 -20.01
N GLY A 127 21.73 11.70 -20.32
CA GLY A 127 21.57 12.95 -21.07
C GLY A 127 21.79 12.84 -22.58
N VAL A 128 21.87 11.62 -23.12
CA VAL A 128 22.22 11.36 -24.53
C VAL A 128 20.99 11.33 -25.45
N GLY A 129 19.77 11.37 -24.89
CA GLY A 129 18.53 11.34 -25.66
C GLY A 129 18.27 12.59 -26.49
N ASP A 130 17.71 12.43 -27.69
CA ASP A 130 17.27 13.54 -28.54
C ASP A 130 15.76 13.74 -28.47
N ARG A 131 15.01 12.65 -28.35
CA ARG A 131 13.56 12.66 -28.19
C ARG A 131 13.06 11.54 -27.27
N ALA A 132 11.92 11.76 -26.63
CA ALA A 132 11.14 10.71 -25.98
C ALA A 132 9.86 10.43 -26.76
N VAL A 133 9.54 9.16 -26.97
CA VAL A 133 8.37 8.70 -27.73
C VAL A 133 7.67 7.54 -27.00
N LEU A 134 6.35 7.50 -27.09
CA LEU A 134 5.55 6.38 -26.58
C LEU A 134 5.09 5.53 -27.76
N LEU A 135 5.47 4.25 -27.77
CA LEU A 135 5.10 3.32 -28.83
C LEU A 135 3.70 2.74 -28.60
N ASN A 136 3.07 2.25 -29.67
CA ASN A 136 1.79 1.53 -29.62
C ASN A 136 1.87 0.16 -28.92
N THR A 137 3.05 -0.22 -28.43
CA THR A 137 3.28 -1.37 -27.54
C THR A 137 3.27 -0.96 -26.06
N SER A 138 2.94 0.28 -25.74
CA SER A 138 3.12 0.93 -24.43
C SER A 138 4.57 1.09 -23.96
N ASN A 139 5.55 0.88 -24.84
CA ASN A 139 6.96 1.08 -24.51
C ASN A 139 7.32 2.56 -24.68
N LEU A 140 7.61 3.24 -23.56
CA LEU A 140 8.20 4.58 -23.55
C LEU A 140 9.71 4.46 -23.82
N GLN A 141 10.20 5.13 -24.85
CA GLN A 141 11.60 5.11 -25.25
C GLN A 141 12.20 6.51 -25.29
N ILE A 142 13.45 6.62 -24.86
CA ILE A 142 14.33 7.75 -25.16
C ILE A 142 15.25 7.31 -26.30
N GLN A 143 15.17 8.02 -27.42
CA GLN A 143 15.90 7.70 -28.65
C GLN A 143 16.99 8.73 -28.91
N SER A 144 18.13 8.28 -29.42
CA SER A 144 19.30 9.10 -29.74
C SER A 144 19.77 8.87 -31.18
N GLY A 145 20.25 9.95 -31.81
CA GLY A 145 20.82 9.97 -33.15
C GLY A 145 19.78 9.85 -34.26
N SER A 146 20.26 10.04 -35.50
CA SER A 146 19.45 9.89 -36.72
C SER A 146 18.96 8.46 -36.95
N SER A 147 19.66 7.46 -36.40
CA SER A 147 19.30 6.04 -36.49
C SER A 147 18.27 5.57 -35.46
N SER A 148 17.74 6.48 -34.62
CA SER A 148 16.74 6.16 -33.59
C SER A 148 17.19 5.06 -32.62
N SER A 149 18.48 5.08 -32.23
CA SER A 149 19.02 4.13 -31.26
C SER A 149 18.33 4.32 -29.91
N VAL A 150 18.02 3.22 -29.21
CA VAL A 150 17.32 3.28 -27.92
C VAL A 150 18.35 3.50 -26.81
N ALA A 151 18.33 4.70 -26.22
CA ALA A 151 19.21 5.05 -25.10
C ALA A 151 18.63 4.60 -23.74
N TRP A 152 17.30 4.55 -23.64
CA TRP A 152 16.58 4.05 -22.47
C TRP A 152 15.16 3.64 -22.88
N GLN A 153 14.59 2.63 -22.23
CA GLN A 153 13.20 2.23 -22.43
C GLN A 153 12.53 1.73 -21.16
N SER A 154 11.24 2.02 -21.00
CA SER A 154 10.44 1.59 -19.84
C SER A 154 10.38 0.07 -19.67
N PHE A 155 10.46 -0.68 -20.77
CA PHE A 155 10.38 -2.14 -20.75
C PHE A 155 11.54 -2.80 -19.99
N ASP A 156 12.68 -2.13 -19.86
CA ASP A 156 13.84 -2.62 -19.09
C ASP A 156 13.71 -2.32 -17.58
N TYR A 157 12.73 -1.49 -17.19
CA TYR A 157 12.50 -1.04 -15.82
C TYR A 157 11.02 -1.22 -15.40
N PRO A 158 10.47 -2.44 -15.44
CA PRO A 158 9.07 -2.66 -15.07
C PRO A 158 8.80 -2.32 -13.59
N SER A 159 7.53 -2.03 -13.29
CA SER A 159 7.05 -1.83 -11.92
C SER A 159 6.45 -3.13 -11.36
N GLU A 160 5.13 -3.22 -11.25
CA GLU A 160 4.39 -4.43 -10.84
C GLU A 160 4.03 -5.33 -12.03
N THR A 161 4.07 -4.78 -13.25
CA THR A 161 3.42 -5.36 -14.43
C THR A 161 4.41 -5.53 -15.58
N ILE A 162 4.28 -6.65 -16.28
CA ILE A 162 4.79 -6.83 -17.65
C ILE A 162 3.63 -6.91 -18.62
N VAL A 163 3.83 -6.36 -19.81
CA VAL A 163 2.86 -6.42 -20.90
C VAL A 163 3.31 -7.35 -22.00
N GLN A 164 2.40 -7.72 -22.89
CA GLN A 164 2.77 -8.54 -24.04
C GLN A 164 3.92 -7.90 -24.85
N GLY A 165 4.81 -8.72 -25.40
CA GLY A 165 5.96 -8.20 -26.15
C GLY A 165 7.14 -7.74 -25.30
N GLN A 166 6.95 -7.51 -24.00
CA GLN A 166 8.02 -7.11 -23.08
C GLN A 166 8.84 -8.32 -22.62
N ASN A 167 10.16 -8.23 -22.73
CA ASN A 167 11.09 -9.25 -22.21
C ASN A 167 11.49 -8.90 -20.77
N LEU A 168 11.10 -9.74 -19.81
CA LEU A 168 11.59 -9.64 -18.44
C LEU A 168 12.82 -10.55 -18.28
N THR A 169 13.97 -9.95 -18.02
CA THR A 169 15.27 -10.65 -17.85
C THR A 169 15.70 -10.68 -16.39
N SER A 170 16.81 -11.35 -16.08
CA SER A 170 17.42 -11.34 -14.73
C SER A 170 17.96 -9.96 -14.29
N GLN A 171 18.00 -8.97 -15.18
CA GLN A 171 18.42 -7.59 -14.85
C GLN A 171 17.27 -6.74 -14.28
N ALA A 172 16.04 -7.23 -14.39
CA ALA A 172 14.83 -6.55 -13.94
C ALA A 172 14.01 -7.46 -13.01
N ALA A 173 13.03 -6.87 -12.34
CA ALA A 173 12.12 -7.59 -11.48
C ALA A 173 10.81 -6.85 -11.33
N LEU A 174 9.75 -7.59 -10.97
CA LEU A 174 8.47 -6.98 -10.62
C LEU A 174 8.39 -6.85 -9.12
N HIS A 175 8.09 -5.65 -8.65
CA HIS A 175 7.94 -5.37 -7.23
C HIS A 175 6.50 -4.95 -6.96
N THR A 176 5.93 -5.40 -5.84
CA THR A 176 4.69 -4.80 -5.34
C THR A 176 4.97 -3.36 -4.90
N PHE A 177 3.93 -2.53 -4.88
CA PHE A 177 4.06 -1.12 -4.51
C PHE A 177 4.65 -0.89 -3.12
N ASP A 178 4.42 -1.80 -2.18
CA ASP A 178 4.98 -1.78 -0.82
C ASP A 178 6.39 -2.39 -0.72
N GLY A 179 6.93 -2.89 -1.83
CA GLY A 179 8.24 -3.55 -1.92
C GLY A 179 8.31 -4.90 -1.20
N ARG A 180 7.19 -5.44 -0.72
CA ARG A 180 7.17 -6.66 0.10
C ARG A 180 7.36 -7.93 -0.73
N PHE A 181 6.85 -7.95 -1.95
CA PHE A 181 6.96 -9.11 -2.82
C PHE A 181 7.70 -8.75 -4.10
N VAL A 182 8.46 -9.72 -4.59
CA VAL A 182 9.20 -9.58 -5.83
C VAL A 182 9.12 -10.83 -6.69
N MET A 183 9.05 -10.64 -8.00
CA MET A 183 9.25 -11.69 -9.01
C MET A 183 10.61 -11.51 -9.66
N ARG A 184 11.43 -12.57 -9.66
CA ARG A 184 12.76 -12.58 -10.30
C ARG A 184 12.93 -13.73 -11.27
N ILE A 185 13.78 -13.51 -12.27
CA ILE A 185 14.16 -14.51 -13.27
C ILE A 185 15.53 -15.09 -12.92
N GLY A 186 15.56 -16.41 -12.73
CA GLY A 186 16.78 -17.21 -12.62
C GLY A 186 17.21 -17.77 -13.96
N THR A 187 18.21 -18.64 -13.95
CA THR A 187 18.82 -19.23 -15.16
C THR A 187 17.89 -20.16 -15.95
N ASN A 188 16.99 -20.87 -15.26
CA ASN A 188 16.01 -21.78 -15.85
C ASN A 188 14.67 -21.74 -15.12
N TYR A 189 14.41 -20.69 -14.35
CA TYR A 189 13.20 -20.57 -13.56
C TYR A 189 12.81 -19.11 -13.38
N PHE A 190 11.58 -18.88 -12.97
CA PHE A 190 11.19 -17.63 -12.32
C PHE A 190 10.50 -17.95 -11.01
N ALA A 191 10.60 -17.05 -10.04
CA ALA A 191 10.16 -17.30 -8.68
C ALA A 191 9.65 -16.03 -8.02
N LEU A 192 8.82 -16.25 -7.00
CA LEU A 192 8.27 -15.21 -6.14
C LEU A 192 8.94 -15.26 -4.78
N TYR A 193 9.28 -14.09 -4.27
CA TYR A 193 10.01 -13.92 -3.03
C TYR A 193 9.37 -12.87 -2.14
N ILE A 194 9.54 -13.05 -0.84
CA ILE A 194 9.22 -12.03 0.16
C ILE A 194 10.52 -11.29 0.46
N GLU A 195 10.53 -9.99 0.20
CA GLU A 195 11.62 -9.10 0.56
C GLU A 195 11.24 -8.32 1.83
N PRO A 196 12.09 -8.35 2.87
CA PRO A 196 11.82 -7.60 4.09
C PRO A 196 12.14 -6.11 3.87
N PRO A 197 11.30 -5.18 4.33
CA PRO A 197 11.47 -3.75 4.05
C PRO A 197 12.78 -3.21 4.64
N PRO A 198 13.57 -2.40 3.90
CA PRO A 198 14.79 -1.81 4.42
C PRO A 198 14.51 -0.80 5.55
N PRO A 199 15.35 -0.69 6.59
CA PRO A 199 16.49 -1.55 6.93
C PRO A 199 16.04 -2.79 7.72
N SER A 200 16.04 -3.95 7.07
CA SER A 200 15.58 -5.22 7.63
C SER A 200 16.70 -6.08 8.26
N GLY A 201 17.88 -5.48 8.47
CA GLY A 201 19.13 -6.09 8.96
C GLY A 201 19.04 -7.52 9.52
N GLY A 202 19.31 -8.51 8.67
CA GLY A 202 19.41 -9.92 9.07
C GLY A 202 18.18 -10.80 8.81
N ILE A 203 17.10 -10.30 8.22
CA ILE A 203 16.01 -11.14 7.68
C ILE A 203 16.36 -11.53 6.24
N ALA A 204 16.32 -12.83 5.93
CA ALA A 204 16.60 -13.33 4.59
C ALA A 204 15.41 -13.16 3.62
N VAL A 205 15.72 -13.11 2.33
CA VAL A 205 14.74 -13.15 1.25
C VAL A 205 14.23 -14.59 1.14
N ALA A 206 12.91 -14.77 1.29
CA ALA A 206 12.29 -16.09 1.30
C ALA A 206 11.57 -16.38 -0.02
N MET A 207 11.99 -17.42 -0.74
CA MET A 207 11.27 -17.92 -1.91
C MET A 207 10.05 -18.72 -1.46
N TYR A 208 8.87 -18.42 -1.99
CA TYR A 208 7.62 -19.14 -1.66
C TYR A 208 6.95 -19.82 -2.85
N TRP A 209 7.35 -19.46 -4.07
CA TRP A 209 6.84 -20.10 -5.27
C TRP A 209 7.91 -20.07 -6.37
N LYS A 210 7.99 -21.13 -7.16
CA LYS A 210 8.96 -21.29 -8.24
C LYS A 210 8.35 -22.06 -9.39
N HIS A 211 8.57 -21.56 -10.61
CA HIS A 211 8.29 -22.28 -11.85
C HIS A 211 9.58 -22.52 -12.61
N THR A 212 9.94 -23.78 -12.82
CA THR A 212 11.18 -24.19 -13.48
C THR A 212 10.87 -24.67 -14.89
N ALA A 213 11.68 -24.24 -15.86
CA ALA A 213 11.56 -24.64 -17.24
C ALA A 213 11.69 -26.16 -17.40
N LEU A 214 10.82 -26.73 -18.22
CA LEU A 214 10.90 -28.12 -18.62
C LEU A 214 11.90 -28.26 -19.77
N GLU A 215 13.13 -28.68 -19.46
CA GLU A 215 14.25 -28.79 -20.43
C GLU A 215 13.95 -29.66 -21.66
N ALA A 216 12.89 -30.48 -21.61
CA ALA A 216 12.42 -31.29 -22.73
C ALA A 216 11.76 -30.47 -23.87
N LYS A 217 11.31 -29.23 -23.64
CA LYS A 217 10.62 -28.39 -24.66
C LYS A 217 11.58 -27.56 -25.50
N ALA A 218 12.66 -27.04 -24.89
CA ALA A 218 13.89 -26.62 -25.59
C ALA A 218 15.07 -26.63 -24.61
N GLN A 219 16.25 -27.08 -25.06
CA GLN A 219 17.42 -27.16 -24.19
C GLN A 219 17.96 -25.76 -23.86
N ILE A 220 18.06 -25.45 -22.57
CA ILE A 220 18.81 -24.29 -22.10
C ILE A 220 20.29 -24.60 -22.32
N VAL A 221 20.91 -23.85 -23.23
CA VAL A 221 22.31 -24.06 -23.62
C VAL A 221 23.20 -23.33 -22.63
N ALA A 222 24.13 -24.06 -22.01
CA ALA A 222 25.16 -23.46 -21.16
C ALA A 222 25.98 -22.42 -21.96
N GLY A 223 26.12 -21.21 -21.43
CA GLY A 223 26.76 -20.09 -22.14
C GLY A 223 25.92 -19.47 -23.26
N GLY A 224 24.66 -19.89 -23.44
CA GLY A 224 23.76 -19.43 -24.49
C GLY A 224 23.14 -18.04 -24.28
N GLY A 225 23.51 -17.33 -23.22
CA GLY A 225 22.92 -16.06 -22.79
C GLY A 225 21.90 -16.22 -21.66
N PRO A 226 21.43 -15.10 -21.08
CA PRO A 226 20.42 -15.11 -20.01
C PRO A 226 19.06 -15.50 -20.55
N THR A 227 18.27 -16.18 -19.72
CA THR A 227 16.86 -16.44 -19.98
C THR A 227 16.00 -15.21 -19.71
N TYR A 228 14.89 -15.12 -20.43
CA TYR A 228 13.86 -14.11 -20.23
C TYR A 228 12.48 -14.73 -20.32
N VAL A 229 11.50 -14.07 -19.72
CA VAL A 229 10.08 -14.43 -19.87
C VAL A 229 9.34 -13.33 -20.60
N ARG A 230 8.32 -13.71 -21.38
CA ARG A 230 7.47 -12.78 -22.14
C ARG A 230 6.04 -13.27 -22.14
N VAL A 231 5.11 -12.35 -21.89
CA VAL A 231 3.68 -12.61 -22.04
C VAL A 231 3.34 -12.59 -23.53
N GLU A 232 2.71 -13.66 -24.01
CA GLU A 232 2.36 -13.82 -25.42
C GLU A 232 0.85 -13.59 -25.62
N PRO A 233 0.46 -12.95 -26.73
CA PRO A 233 -0.94 -12.61 -27.00
C PRO A 233 -1.83 -13.85 -27.12
N ASP A 234 -1.25 -15.01 -27.44
CA ASP A 234 -1.95 -16.29 -27.61
C ASP A 234 -2.27 -16.99 -26.28
N GLY A 235 -2.00 -16.35 -25.13
CA GLY A 235 -2.48 -16.81 -23.82
C GLY A 235 -1.48 -17.67 -23.04
N TYR A 236 -0.19 -17.32 -23.07
CA TYR A 236 0.80 -17.99 -22.25
C TYR A 236 1.95 -17.06 -21.84
N LEU A 237 2.69 -17.47 -20.81
CA LEU A 237 3.99 -16.91 -20.48
C LEU A 237 5.06 -17.85 -21.04
N GLY A 238 5.82 -17.37 -22.02
CA GLY A 238 6.92 -18.12 -22.62
C GLY A 238 8.24 -17.80 -21.93
N MET A 239 9.03 -18.83 -21.62
CA MET A 239 10.44 -18.67 -21.24
C MET A 239 11.33 -18.93 -22.45
N TYR A 240 12.26 -18.02 -22.70
CA TYR A 240 13.14 -18.05 -23.86
C TYR A 240 14.60 -17.84 -23.42
N GLN A 241 15.54 -18.42 -24.16
CA GLN A 241 16.97 -18.09 -24.04
C GLN A 241 17.50 -17.43 -25.31
N LYS A 242 16.94 -17.81 -26.47
CA LYS A 242 17.24 -17.27 -27.80
C LYS A 242 15.93 -17.05 -28.55
N GLU A 243 15.98 -16.31 -29.66
CA GLU A 243 14.84 -16.25 -30.58
C GLU A 243 14.51 -17.65 -31.11
N GLY A 244 13.22 -17.96 -31.19
CA GLY A 244 12.72 -19.26 -31.60
C GLY A 244 11.67 -19.83 -30.63
N PRO A 245 11.48 -21.16 -30.62
CA PRO A 245 10.56 -21.81 -29.71
C PRO A 245 10.93 -21.56 -28.24
N PRO A 246 9.95 -21.38 -27.34
CA PRO A 246 10.22 -21.22 -25.93
C PRO A 246 10.81 -22.50 -25.31
N ALA A 247 11.74 -22.32 -24.38
CA ALA A 247 12.27 -23.38 -23.53
C ALA A 247 11.22 -23.92 -22.57
N ASP A 248 10.25 -23.09 -22.19
CA ASP A 248 9.07 -23.54 -21.46
C ASP A 248 7.86 -22.64 -21.71
N VAL A 249 6.68 -23.22 -21.55
CA VAL A 249 5.39 -22.55 -21.72
C VAL A 249 4.56 -22.78 -20.47
N LEU A 250 4.22 -21.68 -19.80
CA LEU A 250 3.18 -21.63 -18.78
C LEU A 250 1.89 -21.14 -19.44
N SER A 251 0.98 -22.06 -19.69
CA SER A 251 -0.30 -21.81 -20.36
C SER A 251 -1.28 -21.10 -19.43
N PHE A 252 -2.02 -20.13 -19.96
CA PHE A 252 -3.17 -19.52 -19.29
C PHE A 252 -4.46 -20.25 -19.68
N ASP A 253 -5.58 -19.89 -19.04
CA ASP A 253 -6.88 -20.56 -19.24
C ASP A 253 -7.31 -20.50 -20.71
N THR A 254 -7.12 -19.35 -21.36
CA THR A 254 -7.47 -19.14 -22.75
C THR A 254 -6.52 -19.73 -23.81
N PHE A 255 -5.36 -20.28 -23.41
CA PHE A 255 -4.36 -20.82 -24.34
C PHE A 255 -4.94 -21.87 -25.30
N ASN A 256 -5.66 -22.85 -24.73
CA ASN A 256 -6.26 -23.94 -25.49
C ASN A 256 -7.55 -23.54 -26.22
N HIS A 257 -8.05 -22.31 -25.98
CA HIS A 257 -9.23 -21.77 -26.62
C HIS A 257 -8.90 -20.86 -27.81
N GLY A 258 -7.61 -20.63 -28.11
CA GLY A 258 -7.18 -19.82 -29.26
C GLY A 258 -7.55 -18.34 -29.16
N VAL A 259 -7.78 -17.82 -27.94
CA VAL A 259 -8.13 -16.41 -27.73
C VAL A 259 -6.86 -15.57 -27.76
N ARG A 260 -6.73 -14.77 -28.81
CA ARG A 260 -5.64 -13.81 -28.97
C ARG A 260 -6.10 -12.41 -28.57
N ALA A 261 -5.44 -11.81 -27.59
CA ALA A 261 -5.84 -10.51 -27.03
C ALA A 261 -4.65 -9.74 -26.46
N PHE A 262 -4.84 -8.43 -26.20
CA PHE A 262 -3.86 -7.63 -25.47
C PHE A 262 -3.75 -8.13 -24.02
N ARG A 263 -2.55 -8.48 -23.58
CA ARG A 263 -2.33 -9.14 -22.29
C ARG A 263 -1.31 -8.43 -21.40
N ARG A 264 -1.50 -8.61 -20.09
CA ARG A 264 -0.56 -8.23 -19.06
C ARG A 264 -0.44 -9.33 -18.00
N MET A 265 0.69 -9.35 -17.31
CA MET A 265 0.89 -10.13 -16.09
C MET A 265 1.37 -9.19 -14.99
N THR A 266 0.74 -9.27 -13.82
CA THR A 266 0.97 -8.35 -12.70
C THR A 266 1.27 -9.14 -11.45
N LEU A 267 2.31 -8.73 -10.72
CA LEU A 267 2.55 -9.13 -9.34
C LEU A 267 1.66 -8.29 -8.43
N GLU A 268 0.68 -8.93 -7.80
CA GLU A 268 -0.33 -8.24 -7.01
C GLU A 268 0.06 -8.10 -5.54
N ALA A 269 -0.63 -7.22 -4.83
CA ALA A 269 -0.34 -6.87 -3.44
C ALA A 269 -0.45 -8.07 -2.46
N ASP A 270 -1.13 -9.14 -2.85
CA ASP A 270 -1.20 -10.38 -2.09
C ASP A 270 0.02 -11.30 -2.28
N GLY A 271 0.96 -10.92 -3.15
CA GLY A 271 2.13 -11.71 -3.52
C GLY A 271 1.84 -12.75 -4.62
N ASN A 272 0.69 -12.71 -5.28
CA ASN A 272 0.42 -13.63 -6.38
C ASN A 272 0.75 -12.98 -7.73
N ILE A 273 1.10 -13.80 -8.72
CA ILE A 273 1.14 -13.33 -10.12
C ILE A 273 -0.14 -13.75 -10.83
N ARG A 274 -0.74 -12.79 -11.52
CA ARG A 274 -1.97 -12.98 -12.28
C ARG A 274 -1.79 -12.47 -13.70
N ALA A 275 -2.31 -13.23 -14.67
CA ALA A 275 -2.40 -12.78 -16.05
C ALA A 275 -3.82 -12.31 -16.36
N TYR A 276 -3.90 -11.27 -17.19
CA TYR A 276 -5.14 -10.68 -17.63
C TYR A 276 -5.11 -10.46 -19.14
N TYR A 277 -6.26 -10.63 -19.79
CA TYR A 277 -6.48 -10.11 -21.14
C TYR A 277 -7.52 -9.00 -21.16
N TRP A 278 -7.37 -8.09 -22.10
CA TRP A 278 -8.34 -7.03 -22.36
C TRP A 278 -9.44 -7.55 -23.28
N ASP A 279 -10.69 -7.59 -22.81
CA ASP A 279 -11.86 -8.03 -23.59
C ASP A 279 -12.57 -6.89 -24.34
N VAL A 280 -11.84 -5.79 -24.59
CA VAL A 280 -12.35 -4.49 -25.11
C VAL A 280 -13.01 -3.62 -24.03
N SER A 281 -13.53 -4.20 -22.94
CA SER A 281 -14.25 -3.46 -21.90
C SER A 281 -13.57 -3.49 -20.52
N ARG A 282 -12.91 -4.59 -20.18
CA ARG A 282 -12.29 -4.81 -18.87
C ARG A 282 -11.10 -5.77 -18.98
N TRP A 283 -10.28 -5.75 -17.94
CA TRP A 283 -9.27 -6.77 -17.72
C TRP A 283 -9.92 -8.03 -17.14
N VAL A 284 -9.90 -9.12 -17.89
CA VAL A 284 -10.42 -10.43 -17.47
C VAL A 284 -9.27 -11.27 -16.94
N LEU A 285 -9.43 -11.84 -15.74
CA LEU A 285 -8.47 -12.77 -15.14
C LEU A 285 -8.39 -14.04 -15.99
N ASP A 286 -7.17 -14.47 -16.29
CA ASP A 286 -6.91 -15.59 -17.21
C ASP A 286 -5.90 -16.59 -16.65
N TYR A 287 -5.17 -16.21 -15.61
CA TYR A 287 -4.26 -17.10 -14.91
C TYR A 287 -4.02 -16.61 -13.50
N THR A 288 -3.88 -17.53 -12.56
CA THR A 288 -3.44 -17.29 -11.17
C THR A 288 -2.41 -18.36 -10.80
N ALA A 289 -1.21 -17.96 -10.36
CA ALA A 289 -0.14 -18.92 -10.06
C ALA A 289 -0.40 -19.77 -8.80
N ILE A 290 -0.88 -19.15 -7.73
CA ILE A 290 -1.15 -19.81 -6.46
C ILE A 290 -2.66 -19.79 -6.21
N THR A 291 -3.31 -20.95 -6.33
CA THR A 291 -4.77 -21.07 -6.19
C THR A 291 -5.20 -21.48 -4.78
N ASP A 292 -4.33 -22.17 -4.03
CA ASP A 292 -4.54 -22.46 -2.63
C ASP A 292 -4.26 -21.21 -1.77
N PRO A 293 -5.25 -20.69 -1.01
CA PRO A 293 -5.02 -19.56 -0.12
C PRO A 293 -3.85 -19.77 0.84
N CYS A 294 -3.66 -20.99 1.35
CA CYS A 294 -2.55 -21.26 2.28
C CYS A 294 -1.18 -21.31 1.59
N GLY A 295 -1.13 -21.31 0.25
CA GLY A 295 0.09 -21.14 -0.52
C GLY A 295 0.62 -19.70 -0.51
N LEU A 296 -0.22 -18.72 -0.16
CA LEU A 296 0.16 -17.31 -0.15
C LEU A 296 0.69 -16.87 1.23
N PRO A 297 1.79 -16.11 1.26
CA PRO A 297 2.35 -15.60 2.51
C PRO A 297 1.52 -14.49 3.19
N THR A 298 0.52 -13.95 2.50
CA THR A 298 -0.35 -12.87 2.98
C THR A 298 -1.57 -13.37 3.74
N THR A 299 -1.92 -14.65 3.63
CA THR A 299 -3.20 -15.18 4.12
C THR A 299 -3.37 -15.08 5.63
N CYS A 300 -2.34 -15.47 6.40
CA CYS A 300 -2.42 -15.46 7.87
C CYS A 300 -1.42 -14.54 8.56
N GLY A 301 -0.46 -13.99 7.82
CA GLY A 301 0.60 -13.15 8.37
C GLY A 301 1.57 -13.93 9.26
N ALA A 302 2.48 -13.19 9.90
CA ALA A 302 3.51 -13.79 10.74
C ALA A 302 2.93 -14.42 12.01
N TYR A 303 3.51 -15.55 12.40
CA TYR A 303 3.21 -16.35 13.59
C TYR A 303 1.80 -16.96 13.65
N ALA A 304 1.22 -17.20 12.48
CA ALA A 304 -0.04 -17.89 12.33
C ALA A 304 0.13 -19.13 11.44
N VAL A 305 -0.74 -20.11 11.67
CA VAL A 305 -0.86 -21.35 10.91
C VAL A 305 -2.09 -21.25 10.03
N CYS A 306 -1.92 -21.46 8.73
CA CYS A 306 -3.03 -21.54 7.79
C CYS A 306 -3.62 -22.96 7.76
N VAL A 307 -4.94 -23.06 7.92
CA VAL A 307 -5.69 -24.32 7.94
C VAL A 307 -6.35 -24.54 6.58
N GLN A 308 -5.80 -25.48 5.82
CA GLN A 308 -6.35 -25.92 4.54
C GLN A 308 -7.65 -26.72 4.73
N PRO A 309 -8.55 -26.73 3.72
CA PRO A 309 -8.56 -25.85 2.54
C PRO A 309 -9.20 -24.48 2.83
N SER A 310 -9.64 -24.26 4.08
CA SER A 310 -10.47 -23.11 4.44
C SER A 310 -9.76 -21.75 4.42
N GLY A 311 -8.42 -21.73 4.39
CA GLY A 311 -7.63 -20.50 4.53
C GLY A 311 -7.76 -19.85 5.92
N ARG A 312 -8.36 -20.54 6.90
CA ARG A 312 -8.54 -20.01 8.26
C ARG A 312 -7.21 -19.98 8.99
N CYS A 313 -7.01 -18.92 9.75
CA CYS A 313 -5.78 -18.71 10.50
C CYS A 313 -5.95 -19.13 11.96
N ALA A 314 -5.01 -19.92 12.47
CA ALA A 314 -4.90 -20.29 13.87
C ALA A 314 -3.54 -19.81 14.40
N CYS A 315 -3.51 -19.25 15.61
CA CYS A 315 -2.27 -18.70 16.14
C CYS A 315 -1.25 -19.82 16.46
N LEU A 316 0.02 -19.59 16.13
CA LEU A 316 1.11 -20.40 16.70
C LEU A 316 1.06 -20.27 18.22
N ALA A 317 0.85 -19.04 18.69
CA ALA A 317 0.54 -18.76 20.07
C ALA A 317 -0.29 -17.48 20.26
N ASN A 318 -1.04 -17.44 21.35
CA ASN A 318 -1.94 -16.35 21.68
C ASN A 318 -1.16 -15.19 22.31
N ALA A 319 -1.56 -13.96 21.99
CA ALA A 319 -1.06 -12.77 22.65
C ALA A 319 -1.47 -12.76 24.13
N THR A 320 -0.58 -12.30 25.00
CA THR A 320 -0.81 -12.23 26.45
C THR A 320 -1.82 -11.15 26.84
N ASP A 321 -2.04 -10.16 25.97
CA ASP A 321 -2.99 -9.06 26.14
C ASP A 321 -4.40 -9.37 25.61
N GLY A 322 -4.62 -10.59 25.10
CA GLY A 322 -5.90 -11.01 24.53
C GLY A 322 -6.24 -10.37 23.18
N SER A 323 -5.30 -9.67 22.53
CA SER A 323 -5.50 -9.02 21.22
C SER A 323 -5.61 -9.99 20.03
N GLY A 324 -5.40 -11.30 20.25
CA GLY A 324 -5.47 -12.33 19.22
C GLY A 324 -4.18 -13.14 19.14
N CYS A 325 -3.66 -13.35 17.92
CA CYS A 325 -2.35 -13.99 17.74
C CYS A 325 -1.25 -13.06 18.23
N ALA A 326 -0.18 -13.62 18.80
CA ALA A 326 1.01 -12.85 19.17
C ALA A 326 1.62 -12.23 17.91
N ALA A 327 1.21 -11.00 17.60
CA ALA A 327 1.79 -10.22 16.53
C ALA A 327 3.09 -9.65 17.06
N ALA A 328 4.23 -9.94 16.42
CA ALA A 328 5.47 -9.23 16.71
C ALA A 328 5.69 -8.13 15.68
N SER A 329 6.33 -7.03 16.09
CA SER A 329 6.86 -6.08 15.13
C SER A 329 7.94 -6.77 14.29
N VAL A 330 7.64 -7.04 13.01
CA VAL A 330 8.64 -7.46 12.01
C VAL A 330 9.61 -6.32 11.68
N GLY A 331 9.27 -5.09 12.09
CA GLY A 331 10.14 -3.92 12.05
C GLY A 331 11.25 -4.01 13.09
N GLY A 332 12.38 -4.59 12.71
CA GLY A 332 13.57 -4.66 13.55
C GLY A 332 14.51 -5.77 13.12
N GLY A 333 15.41 -5.45 12.18
CA GLY A 333 16.57 -6.28 11.92
C GLY A 333 17.47 -6.32 13.16
N GLY A 334 17.54 -7.45 13.84
CA GLY A 334 18.30 -7.60 15.08
C GLY A 334 18.57 -9.05 15.41
N SER A 335 19.60 -9.32 16.19
CA SER A 335 19.93 -10.67 16.65
C SER A 335 18.78 -11.29 17.48
N LEU A 336 18.36 -12.52 17.17
CA LEU A 336 17.50 -13.35 18.04
C LEU A 336 18.31 -14.09 19.10
N CYS A 337 19.41 -13.48 19.58
CA CYS A 337 20.16 -13.95 20.73
C CYS A 337 20.01 -12.92 21.86
N GLY A 338 19.23 -13.30 22.87
CA GLY A 338 18.90 -12.55 24.07
C GLY A 338 18.09 -13.45 25.01
N SER A 339 17.84 -13.01 26.24
CA SER A 339 17.09 -13.80 27.22
C SER A 339 15.66 -14.08 26.72
N THR A 340 15.14 -15.27 27.03
CA THR A 340 13.74 -15.62 26.79
C THR A 340 12.82 -14.79 27.69
N GLY A 341 11.75 -14.23 27.14
CA GLY A 341 10.77 -13.43 27.89
C GLY A 341 9.93 -14.28 28.85
N GLY A 342 10.47 -14.57 30.03
CA GLY A 342 9.74 -15.07 31.19
C GLY A 342 9.63 -14.04 32.33
N GLU A 343 10.55 -13.09 32.38
CA GLU A 343 10.55 -11.93 33.26
C GLU A 343 11.01 -10.71 32.45
N VAL A 344 10.49 -9.54 32.80
CA VAL A 344 10.66 -8.23 32.13
C VAL A 344 12.05 -8.07 31.48
N GLY A 345 12.11 -8.02 30.13
CA GLY A 345 13.36 -7.73 29.38
C GLY A 345 13.91 -8.79 28.42
N GLY A 346 13.14 -9.80 27.99
CA GLY A 346 13.59 -10.78 26.98
C GLY A 346 13.41 -10.32 25.51
N LEU A 347 14.31 -10.71 24.59
CA LEU A 347 14.27 -10.32 23.17
C LEU A 347 13.25 -11.14 22.35
N TYR A 348 13.04 -12.39 22.72
CA TYR A 348 12.07 -13.30 22.11
C TYR A 348 11.58 -14.30 23.14
N TRP A 349 10.56 -15.07 22.79
CA TRP A 349 10.10 -16.22 23.55
C TRP A 349 9.85 -17.40 22.60
N GLU A 350 9.82 -18.61 23.15
CA GLU A 350 9.83 -19.85 22.39
C GLU A 350 8.42 -20.46 22.30
N VAL A 351 8.01 -20.81 21.08
CA VAL A 351 6.74 -21.50 20.80
C VAL A 351 7.03 -22.87 20.23
N ARG A 352 6.50 -23.91 20.88
CA ARG A 352 6.46 -25.27 20.34
C ARG A 352 5.06 -25.59 19.83
N LYS A 353 4.95 -26.10 18.60
CA LYS A 353 3.66 -26.47 17.99
C LYS A 353 3.78 -27.81 17.26
N GLN A 354 2.82 -28.70 17.50
CA GLN A 354 2.70 -29.93 16.73
C GLN A 354 1.85 -29.72 15.47
N SER A 355 1.97 -30.61 14.50
CA SER A 355 1.14 -30.64 13.30
C SER A 355 1.28 -29.38 12.44
N VAL A 356 2.53 -28.93 12.24
CA VAL A 356 2.86 -27.76 11.42
C VAL A 356 3.97 -28.06 10.41
N GLU A 357 3.94 -27.37 9.27
CA GLU A 357 4.95 -27.49 8.22
C GLU A 357 5.14 -26.15 7.48
N PRO A 358 6.36 -25.82 6.99
CA PRO A 358 6.55 -24.70 6.09
C PRO A 358 5.88 -24.95 4.74
N VAL A 359 5.13 -23.97 4.24
CA VAL A 359 4.47 -24.03 2.91
C VAL A 359 5.50 -24.24 1.80
N ASN A 360 6.63 -23.57 1.91
CA ASN A 360 7.70 -23.54 0.91
C ASN A 360 8.80 -24.59 1.16
N LYS A 361 8.52 -25.67 1.90
CA LYS A 361 9.52 -26.70 2.26
C LYS A 361 10.30 -27.27 1.07
N GLU A 362 9.66 -27.41 -0.09
CA GLU A 362 10.28 -27.93 -1.32
C GLU A 362 11.29 -26.96 -1.93
N LEU A 363 11.26 -25.69 -1.51
CA LEU A 363 12.17 -24.63 -1.93
C LEU A 363 13.23 -24.33 -0.86
N MET A 364 13.12 -24.97 0.31
CA MET A 364 14.03 -24.77 1.44
C MET A 364 15.11 -25.86 1.47
N PRO A 365 16.34 -25.51 1.91
CA PRO A 365 17.30 -26.53 2.30
C PRO A 365 16.82 -27.26 3.55
N PHE A 366 17.21 -28.53 3.70
CA PHE A 366 16.96 -29.32 4.90
C PHE A 366 18.25 -29.97 5.40
N GLU A 367 18.30 -30.20 6.71
CA GLU A 367 19.36 -30.99 7.36
C GLU A 367 18.78 -32.27 7.94
N HIS A 368 19.60 -33.30 8.08
CA HIS A 368 19.24 -34.45 8.90
C HIS A 368 19.55 -34.17 10.37
N SER A 369 18.57 -34.43 11.25
CA SER A 369 18.73 -34.32 12.69
C SER A 369 18.28 -35.61 13.40
N PRO A 370 19.04 -36.09 14.40
CA PRO A 370 18.76 -37.35 15.08
C PRO A 370 17.52 -37.29 16.00
N SER A 371 17.08 -36.10 16.40
CA SER A 371 15.92 -35.91 17.29
C SER A 371 15.30 -34.53 17.08
N VAL A 372 14.06 -34.36 17.53
CA VAL A 372 13.42 -33.04 17.52
C VAL A 372 14.19 -32.06 18.41
N GLU A 373 14.69 -32.51 19.56
CA GLU A 373 15.45 -31.69 20.50
C GLU A 373 16.75 -31.17 19.89
N ASP A 374 17.44 -31.97 19.07
CA ASP A 374 18.65 -31.51 18.37
C ASP A 374 18.32 -30.44 17.31
N CYS A 375 17.25 -30.63 16.53
CA CYS A 375 16.78 -29.64 15.56
C CYS A 375 16.38 -28.31 16.24
N GLU A 376 15.62 -28.39 17.34
CA GLU A 376 15.25 -27.24 18.16
C GLU A 376 16.49 -26.52 18.70
N ALA A 377 17.44 -27.26 19.27
CA ALA A 377 18.65 -26.69 19.87
C ALA A 377 19.58 -26.01 18.84
N ARG A 378 19.61 -26.48 17.59
CA ARG A 378 20.33 -25.81 16.48
C ARG A 378 19.73 -24.44 16.20
N CYS A 379 18.41 -24.36 16.08
CA CYS A 379 17.74 -23.07 15.87
C CYS A 379 17.90 -22.16 17.08
N ALA A 380 17.72 -22.68 18.30
CA ALA A 380 17.88 -21.92 19.54
C ALA A 380 19.22 -21.19 19.60
N ARG A 381 20.33 -21.88 19.28
CA ARG A 381 21.69 -21.29 19.26
C ARG A 381 21.96 -20.36 18.07
N ASN A 382 21.18 -20.45 16.99
CA ASN A 382 21.36 -19.61 15.81
C ASN A 382 20.58 -18.29 15.93
N CYS A 383 21.29 -17.17 16.04
CA CYS A 383 20.71 -15.83 16.20
C CYS A 383 19.91 -15.34 14.98
N SER A 384 20.10 -15.95 13.81
CA SER A 384 19.35 -15.64 12.59
C SER A 384 18.18 -16.59 12.39
N CYS A 385 18.08 -17.69 13.16
CA CYS A 385 17.00 -18.66 13.04
C CYS A 385 15.74 -18.17 13.75
N TRP A 386 14.67 -17.97 12.99
CA TRP A 386 13.34 -17.58 13.49
C TRP A 386 12.47 -18.79 13.83
N GLY A 387 12.80 -19.97 13.29
CA GLY A 387 12.15 -21.21 13.67
C GLY A 387 12.72 -22.42 12.96
N ALA A 388 12.33 -23.59 13.45
CA ALA A 388 12.66 -24.88 12.89
C ALA A 388 11.43 -25.77 12.80
N VAL A 389 11.34 -26.60 11.78
CA VAL A 389 10.34 -27.68 11.70
C VAL A 389 11.04 -29.01 11.48
N TYR A 390 10.77 -29.96 12.38
CA TYR A 390 11.28 -31.32 12.33
C TYR A 390 10.21 -32.30 11.87
N SER A 391 10.59 -33.26 11.03
CA SER A 391 9.73 -34.37 10.60
C SER A 391 10.22 -35.69 11.19
N ASN A 392 9.47 -36.24 12.14
CA ASN A 392 9.80 -37.51 12.82
C ASN A 392 9.76 -38.73 11.88
N GLY A 393 9.14 -38.61 10.70
CA GLY A 393 9.11 -39.68 9.70
C GLY A 393 10.36 -39.76 8.84
N THR A 394 11.03 -38.64 8.58
CA THR A 394 12.17 -38.54 7.64
C THR A 394 13.48 -38.18 8.33
N GLY A 395 13.41 -37.62 9.54
CA GLY A 395 14.55 -37.03 10.23
C GLY A 395 14.97 -35.67 9.65
N TYR A 396 14.18 -35.07 8.75
CA TYR A 396 14.45 -33.76 8.18
C TYR A 396 14.17 -32.64 9.17
N CYS A 397 15.08 -31.67 9.23
CA CYS A 397 15.04 -30.45 10.00
C CYS A 397 15.15 -29.25 9.03
N TYR A 398 14.08 -28.46 8.94
CA TYR A 398 14.02 -27.25 8.14
C TYR A 398 14.27 -26.05 9.05
N LEU A 399 15.35 -25.30 8.83
CA LEU A 399 15.65 -24.07 9.56
C LEU A 399 15.18 -22.86 8.75
N MET A 400 14.50 -21.92 9.39
CA MET A 400 14.01 -20.69 8.77
C MET A 400 14.77 -19.48 9.31
N ASP A 401 15.26 -18.64 8.40
CA ASP A 401 15.93 -17.37 8.66
C ASP A 401 15.03 -16.15 8.39
N TYR A 402 13.72 -16.38 8.34
CA TYR A 402 12.66 -15.39 8.18
C TYR A 402 11.50 -15.68 9.16
N PRO A 403 10.69 -14.66 9.53
CA PRO A 403 9.56 -14.85 10.44
C PRO A 403 8.61 -15.96 9.99
N ALA A 404 8.03 -16.69 10.94
CA ALA A 404 7.13 -17.81 10.69
C ALA A 404 5.77 -17.37 10.10
N GLN A 405 5.75 -16.93 8.84
CA GLN A 405 4.58 -16.39 8.13
C GLN A 405 4.05 -17.31 7.02
N MET A 406 4.73 -18.44 6.78
CA MET A 406 4.41 -19.42 5.74
C MET A 406 4.26 -20.81 6.37
N ILE A 407 3.39 -20.92 7.38
CA ILE A 407 3.18 -22.16 8.13
C ILE A 407 1.76 -22.68 7.87
N VAL A 408 1.66 -23.98 7.59
CA VAL A 408 0.40 -24.70 7.38
C VAL A 408 0.22 -25.83 8.37
N ALA A 409 -1.04 -26.22 8.58
CA ALA A 409 -1.38 -27.42 9.32
C ALA A 409 -0.85 -28.67 8.61
N ALA A 410 -0.31 -29.62 9.37
CA ALA A 410 0.29 -30.84 8.84
C ALA A 410 -0.03 -32.05 9.72
N ASP A 411 0.56 -33.20 9.42
CA ASP A 411 0.39 -34.42 10.23
C ASP A 411 1.11 -34.33 11.59
N ALA A 412 0.68 -35.18 12.53
CA ALA A 412 1.17 -35.18 13.91
C ALA A 412 2.66 -35.56 14.07
N ARG A 413 3.34 -36.02 13.01
CA ARG A 413 4.77 -36.36 13.06
C ARG A 413 5.66 -35.13 12.86
N LYS A 414 5.08 -33.98 12.53
CA LYS A 414 5.82 -32.73 12.32
C LYS A 414 5.71 -31.81 13.53
N VAL A 415 6.84 -31.32 14.00
CA VAL A 415 6.94 -30.48 15.19
C VAL A 415 7.71 -29.21 14.84
N GLY A 416 7.11 -28.07 15.11
CA GLY A 416 7.71 -26.75 14.91
C GLY A 416 8.16 -26.12 16.22
N TYR A 417 9.29 -25.45 16.17
CA TYR A 417 9.84 -24.56 17.20
C TYR A 417 10.02 -23.18 16.58
N PHE A 418 9.53 -22.13 17.24
CA PHE A 418 9.55 -20.78 16.69
C PHE A 418 10.00 -19.76 17.74
N LYS A 419 10.82 -18.80 17.34
CA LYS A 419 11.20 -17.64 18.14
C LYS A 419 10.27 -16.49 17.78
N VAL A 420 9.43 -16.09 18.72
CA VAL A 420 8.52 -14.95 18.56
C VAL A 420 9.11 -13.76 19.30
N ARG A 421 9.36 -12.65 18.59
CA ARG A 421 9.92 -11.44 19.22
C ARG A 421 8.97 -10.85 20.26
N SER A 422 9.53 -10.39 21.38
CA SER A 422 8.77 -9.67 22.42
C SER A 422 8.52 -8.22 21.98
N LEU A 423 7.28 -7.75 22.16
CA LEU A 423 6.90 -6.34 21.95
C LEU A 423 7.13 -5.55 23.24
N GLU A 424 8.38 -5.25 23.55
CA GLU A 424 8.68 -4.26 24.61
C GLU A 424 9.63 -3.18 24.08
N ALA A 425 9.00 -2.05 23.71
CA ALA A 425 9.50 -0.69 23.60
C ALA A 425 10.88 -0.44 22.94
N VAL A 426 10.85 -0.18 21.63
CA VAL A 426 11.74 0.84 21.02
C VAL A 426 11.29 2.24 21.51
N VAL A 427 11.35 2.47 22.82
CA VAL A 427 11.28 3.80 23.42
C VAL A 427 12.41 3.88 24.44
N ARG A 428 13.64 4.01 23.93
CA ARG A 428 14.72 4.74 24.62
C ARG A 428 15.94 4.83 23.71
N GLY A 429 16.11 6.01 23.12
CA GLY A 429 17.32 6.34 22.38
C GLY A 429 17.25 7.67 21.62
N GLY A 430 16.48 8.66 22.08
CA GLY A 430 16.42 9.99 21.47
C GLY A 430 16.14 11.03 22.54
N GLY A 431 17.13 11.88 22.83
CA GLY A 431 17.11 12.80 23.96
C GLY A 431 15.95 13.80 23.93
N SER A 432 15.33 13.98 25.10
CA SER A 432 14.45 15.12 25.39
C SER A 432 14.39 15.34 26.91
N GLY A 433 15.56 15.58 27.50
CA GLY A 433 15.65 16.18 28.83
C GLY A 433 15.31 17.67 28.75
N ARG A 434 14.03 18.04 28.60
CA ARG A 434 13.55 19.41 28.86
C ARG A 434 12.03 19.60 28.90
N ALA A 435 11.21 18.66 28.45
CA ALA A 435 9.76 18.87 28.34
C ALA A 435 8.95 18.61 29.63
N THR A 436 9.48 17.86 30.60
CA THR A 436 8.80 17.56 31.87
C THR A 436 8.78 18.75 32.84
N GLY A 437 9.77 19.64 32.79
CA GLY A 437 9.80 20.85 33.62
C GLY A 437 8.73 21.88 33.25
N VAL A 438 8.39 22.00 31.96
CA VAL A 438 7.43 23.01 31.47
C VAL A 438 5.99 22.66 31.86
N LYS A 439 5.60 21.38 31.81
CA LYS A 439 4.24 20.95 32.20
C LYS A 439 4.00 21.09 33.71
N ALA A 440 5.00 20.79 34.54
CA ALA A 440 4.92 21.00 35.99
C ALA A 440 4.86 22.49 36.35
N ALA A 441 5.63 23.34 35.66
CA ALA A 441 5.59 24.79 35.86
C ALA A 441 4.24 25.41 35.49
N LEU A 442 3.62 24.98 34.38
CA LEU A 442 2.30 25.48 33.96
C LEU A 442 1.18 25.09 34.93
N LEU A 443 1.22 23.88 35.50
CA LEU A 443 0.28 23.46 36.53
C LEU A 443 0.45 24.27 37.82
N ALA A 444 1.69 24.53 38.24
CA ALA A 444 1.96 25.35 39.42
C ALA A 444 1.47 26.80 39.25
N VAL A 445 1.66 27.40 38.07
CA VAL A 445 1.14 28.75 37.76
C VAL A 445 -0.39 28.76 37.75
N GLY A 446 -1.04 27.74 37.16
CA GLY A 446 -2.49 27.62 37.16
C GLY A 446 -3.11 27.53 38.56
N VAL A 447 -2.49 26.73 39.45
CA VAL A 447 -2.93 26.60 40.85
C VAL A 447 -2.71 27.92 41.60
N ALA A 448 -1.59 28.60 41.40
CA ALA A 448 -1.32 29.89 42.06
C ALA A 448 -2.34 30.98 41.65
N VAL A 449 -2.70 31.05 40.36
CA VAL A 449 -3.72 31.98 39.86
C VAL A 449 -5.11 31.66 40.43
N PHE A 450 -5.46 30.37 40.52
CA PHE A 450 -6.73 29.96 41.10
C PHE A 450 -6.84 30.30 42.59
N VAL A 451 -5.78 30.05 43.37
CA VAL A 451 -5.73 30.38 44.81
C VAL A 451 -5.80 31.90 45.01
N ALA A 452 -5.08 32.68 44.20
CA ALA A 452 -5.14 34.14 44.25
C ALA A 452 -6.55 34.67 43.91
N GLY A 453 -7.21 34.09 42.89
CA GLY A 453 -8.58 34.42 42.51
C GLY A 453 -9.59 34.09 43.61
N ALA A 454 -9.46 32.92 44.25
CA ALA A 454 -10.31 32.52 45.36
C ALA A 454 -10.11 33.43 46.60
N ALA A 455 -8.88 33.81 46.90
CA ALA A 455 -8.57 34.74 48.00
C ALA A 455 -9.13 36.15 47.73
N LEU A 456 -9.01 36.65 46.50
CA LEU A 456 -9.64 37.92 46.09
C LEU A 456 -11.16 37.85 46.17
N GLY A 457 -11.77 36.75 45.73
CA GLY A 457 -13.21 36.50 45.86
C GLY A 457 -13.67 36.52 47.31
N ALA A 458 -12.97 35.79 48.20
CA ALA A 458 -13.26 35.76 49.62
C ALA A 458 -13.10 37.15 50.28
N TYR A 459 -12.04 37.89 49.91
CA TYR A 459 -11.82 39.25 50.38
C TYR A 459 -12.95 40.21 49.93
N MET A 460 -13.40 40.11 48.68
CA MET A 460 -14.51 40.91 48.14
C MET A 460 -15.84 40.61 48.84
N VAL A 461 -16.12 39.33 49.13
CA VAL A 461 -17.30 38.91 49.91
C VAL A 461 -17.22 39.42 51.35
N TRP A 462 -16.06 39.30 52.00
CA TRP A 462 -15.84 39.81 53.35
C TRP A 462 -15.99 41.34 53.42
N LYS A 463 -15.46 42.07 52.42
CA LYS A 463 -15.63 43.52 52.31
C LYS A 463 -17.08 43.94 52.10
N ARG A 464 -17.84 43.21 51.27
CA ARG A 464 -19.29 43.42 51.10
C ARG A 464 -20.09 43.08 52.37
N GLY A 465 -19.65 42.07 53.14
CA GLY A 465 -20.22 41.72 54.44
C GLY A 465 -20.01 42.80 55.51
N ARG A 466 -18.86 43.48 55.52
CA ARG A 466 -18.62 44.65 56.39
C ARG A 466 -19.48 45.87 56.01
N ALA A 467 -19.67 46.12 54.71
CA ALA A 467 -20.55 47.20 54.26
C ALA A 467 -22.03 46.96 54.61
N ALA A 468 -22.48 45.70 54.67
CA ALA A 468 -23.85 45.33 55.06
C ALA A 468 -24.06 45.20 56.59
N ALA A 469 -22.97 45.06 57.37
CA ALA A 469 -23.03 44.99 58.83
C ALA A 469 -23.08 46.37 59.51
N ASP A 470 -22.61 47.44 58.84
CA ASP A 470 -22.78 48.82 59.32
C ASP A 470 -24.21 49.35 59.07
N THR A 471 -24.93 48.85 58.07
CA THR A 471 -26.32 49.28 57.77
C THR A 471 -27.39 48.53 58.60
N ARG A 472 -27.00 47.51 59.38
CA ARG A 472 -27.94 46.67 60.18
C ARG A 472 -27.85 46.88 61.70
N ARG A 473 -27.12 47.90 62.15
CA ARG A 473 -27.00 48.28 63.59
C ARG A 473 -27.88 49.46 64.01
N GLN A 474 -28.76 49.97 63.15
CA GLN A 474 -29.51 51.20 63.43
C GLN A 474 -31.03 51.12 63.34
N ILE A 475 -31.64 49.97 63.03
CA ILE A 475 -33.10 49.86 62.96
C ILE A 475 -33.52 48.45 63.38
N GLY A 476 -34.14 48.31 64.56
CA GLY A 476 -34.84 47.06 64.91
C GLY A 476 -34.94 46.71 66.39
N ALA A 477 -35.29 47.65 67.27
CA ALA A 477 -35.97 47.35 68.54
C ALA A 477 -36.73 48.62 68.97
N ASP A 478 -38.02 48.68 68.65
CA ASP A 478 -39.08 49.14 69.55
C ASP A 478 -40.46 49.08 68.88
N ASP A 479 -41.43 48.86 69.74
CA ASP A 479 -42.80 48.38 69.54
C ASP A 479 -43.81 49.50 69.17
N GLU A 480 -44.94 49.03 68.62
CA GLU A 480 -46.31 49.58 68.56
C GLU A 480 -46.65 51.02 68.09
N GLY A 481 -47.67 51.11 67.19
CA GLY A 481 -48.56 52.28 67.14
C GLY A 481 -49.28 52.61 65.83
N LEU A 482 -50.52 52.10 65.69
CA LEU A 482 -51.71 52.71 65.05
C LEU A 482 -51.89 52.79 63.50
N SER A 483 -52.98 52.16 63.06
CA SER A 483 -53.76 52.31 61.79
C SER A 483 -54.58 53.64 61.75
N PRO A 484 -55.31 54.06 60.65
CA PRO A 484 -55.95 53.22 59.59
C PRO A 484 -56.11 53.76 58.13
N GLY A 485 -56.28 52.79 57.18
CA GLY A 485 -57.32 52.75 56.12
C GLY A 485 -56.97 53.20 54.66
N PRO A 486 -57.75 52.82 53.60
CA PRO A 486 -58.77 51.75 53.46
C PRO A 486 -58.69 50.84 52.18
N TYR A 487 -59.48 49.74 52.23
CA TYR A 487 -59.98 48.72 51.25
C TYR A 487 -59.62 48.80 49.74
N LYS A 488 -59.02 47.77 49.09
CA LYS A 488 -59.51 46.43 48.61
C LYS A 488 -60.52 46.44 47.44
N ASN A 489 -60.12 45.82 46.32
CA ASN A 489 -61.01 45.09 45.41
C ASN A 489 -60.29 43.89 44.76
N LEU A 490 -61.05 42.81 44.59
CA LEU A 490 -60.69 41.45 44.13
C LEU A 490 -61.35 41.15 42.78
N GLY A 491 -60.83 40.15 42.06
CA GLY A 491 -61.51 39.41 40.98
C GLY A 491 -60.55 39.10 39.82
N SER A 492 -60.51 37.93 39.19
CA SER A 492 -61.34 36.72 39.25
C SER A 492 -60.59 35.58 38.53
N PHE A 493 -60.92 34.34 38.89
CA PHE A 493 -60.47 33.07 38.32
C PHE A 493 -61.15 32.73 36.98
N SER A 494 -60.52 31.88 36.16
CA SER A 494 -61.19 30.76 35.47
C SER A 494 -60.20 29.65 35.10
N ALA A 495 -60.66 28.40 35.25
CA ALA A 495 -60.01 27.12 34.93
C ALA A 495 -60.83 26.42 33.81
N VAL A 496 -60.33 25.27 33.31
CA VAL A 496 -60.93 24.21 32.41
C VAL A 496 -59.94 23.91 31.27
N GLU A 497 -59.60 22.68 30.83
CA GLU A 497 -59.88 21.28 31.20
C GLU A 497 -58.82 20.36 30.55
N LEU A 498 -58.71 19.13 31.06
CA LEU A 498 -57.96 18.01 30.48
C LEU A 498 -58.73 17.32 29.34
N SER A 499 -58.02 16.69 28.40
CA SER A 499 -58.43 15.37 27.91
C SER A 499 -57.24 14.47 27.54
N SER A 500 -57.36 13.22 27.97
CA SER A 500 -56.47 12.07 27.74
C SER A 500 -57.08 11.15 26.67
N SER A 501 -56.27 10.46 25.88
CA SER A 501 -56.67 9.14 25.33
C SER A 501 -55.48 8.33 24.83
N PHE A 502 -55.28 7.17 25.46
CA PHE A 502 -54.52 6.02 24.98
C PHE A 502 -55.33 5.25 23.92
N ARG A 503 -54.67 4.63 22.94
CA ARG A 503 -55.08 3.30 22.44
C ARG A 503 -53.89 2.47 21.97
N ARG A 504 -54.08 1.17 22.22
CA ARG A 504 -53.20 -0.01 22.09
C ARG A 504 -52.45 -0.15 20.78
#